data_AF-A0A3D5EL27-F1
#
_entry.id   AF-A0A3D5EL27-F1
#
_cell.length_a   1.000
_cell.length_b   1.000
_cell.length_c   1.000
_cell.angle_alpha   90.00
_cell.angle_beta   90.00
_cell.angle_gamma   90.00
#
_symmetry.space_group_name_H-M   'P 1'
#
loop_
_entity.id
_entity.type
_entity.pdbx_description
1 polymer ?
#
loop_
_entity_poly.entity_id
_entity_poly.type
_entity_poly.pdbx_seq_one_letter_code
_entity_poly.pdbx_strand_id
1 'polypeptide(L)' 'TADYGVFAPVHHEFSFICFDANGFYHLQPIAQLPWLGTFTFTSQDSRLIIQHKNQSGANTQEISLKGVGCLQ' A
#
# COMPACT_ATOMS: atom_id res chain seq x y z
N THR A 1 -7.21 -3.52 -4.77
CA THR A 1 -8.08 -2.51 -5.44
C THR A 1 -8.08 -2.80 -6.94
N ALA A 2 -9.05 -2.32 -7.71
CA ALA A 2 -9.06 -2.46 -9.16
C ALA A 2 -9.61 -1.18 -9.82
N ASP A 3 -8.87 -0.61 -10.77
CA ASP A 3 -9.20 0.68 -11.40
C ASP A 3 -9.93 0.50 -12.74
N TYR A 4 -11.17 0.02 -12.68
CA TYR A 4 -11.96 -0.16 -13.91
C TYR A 4 -12.40 1.19 -14.48
N GLY A 5 -12.03 1.46 -15.75
CA GLY A 5 -12.50 2.64 -16.49
C GLY A 5 -11.78 3.96 -16.19
N VAL A 6 -10.60 3.91 -15.57
CA VAL A 6 -9.80 5.11 -15.31
C VAL A 6 -8.84 5.39 -16.47
N PHE A 7 -8.96 6.59 -17.08
CA PHE A 7 -8.16 7.03 -18.24
C PHE A 7 -7.24 8.23 -17.92
N ALA A 8 -7.06 8.55 -16.64
CA ALA A 8 -6.20 9.64 -16.16
C ALA A 8 -5.01 9.07 -15.36
N PRO A 9 -3.93 9.87 -15.14
CA PRO A 9 -2.86 9.47 -14.22
C PRO A 9 -3.45 9.16 -12.84
N VAL A 10 -3.19 7.96 -12.33
CA VAL A 10 -3.58 7.54 -10.97
C VAL A 10 -2.36 7.30 -10.12
N HIS A 11 -2.57 7.42 -8.82
CA HIS A 11 -1.66 6.91 -7.81
C HIS A 11 -2.48 6.20 -6.73
N HIS A 12 -1.92 5.11 -6.23
CA HIS A 12 -2.47 4.39 -5.07
C HIS A 12 -1.59 4.70 -3.86
N GLU A 13 -2.22 5.24 -2.82
CA GLU A 13 -1.58 5.47 -1.54
C GLU A 13 -1.75 4.26 -0.64
N PHE A 14 -0.63 3.77 -0.12
CA PHE A 14 -0.59 2.72 0.88
C PHE A 14 -0.19 3.36 2.20
N SER A 15 -1.08 3.29 3.18
CA SER A 15 -0.88 3.82 4.54
C SER A 15 -1.19 2.76 5.58
N PHE A 16 -0.53 2.83 6.73
CA PHE A 16 -0.88 2.04 7.90
C PHE A 16 -1.83 2.83 8.78
N ILE A 17 -2.84 2.16 9.34
CA ILE A 17 -3.67 2.77 10.38
C ILE A 17 -2.99 2.50 11.72
N CYS A 18 -2.44 3.54 12.33
CA CYS A 18 -1.92 3.46 13.70
C CYS A 18 -2.99 3.96 14.68
N PHE A 19 -3.00 3.41 15.89
CA PHE A 19 -3.83 3.88 17.00
C PHE A 19 -2.94 4.36 18.14
N ASP A 20 -3.29 5.48 18.77
CA ASP A 20 -2.63 5.92 19.99
C ASP A 20 -3.21 5.22 21.24
N ALA A 21 -2.64 5.49 22.41
CA ALA A 21 -3.10 4.92 23.68
C ALA A 21 -4.53 5.32 24.07
N ASN A 22 -5.08 6.37 23.46
CA ASN A 22 -6.44 6.86 23.69
C ASN A 22 -7.43 6.32 22.65
N GLY A 23 -6.97 5.53 21.67
CA GLY A 23 -7.78 4.97 20.60
C GLY A 23 -8.02 5.91 19.42
N PHE A 24 -7.36 7.07 19.34
CA PHE A 24 -7.41 7.91 18.16
C PHE A 24 -6.52 7.30 17.07
N TYR A 25 -7.05 7.25 15.84
CA TYR A 25 -6.30 6.75 14.71
C TYR A 25 -5.60 7.87 13.94
N HIS A 26 -4.45 7.54 13.35
CA HIS A 26 -3.83 8.33 12.30
C HIS A 26 -3.35 7.42 11.17
N LEU A 27 -3.27 7.99 9.97
CA LEU A 27 -2.74 7.29 8.80
C LEU A 27 -1.26 7.63 8.67
N GLN A 28 -0.40 6.61 8.75
CA GLN A 28 1.02 6.73 8.49
C GLN A 28 1.29 6.34 7.02
N PRO A 29 1.70 7.28 6.15
CA PRO A 29 2.01 6.96 4.76
C PRO A 29 3.21 6.00 4.66
N ILE A 30 3.09 4.99 3.80
CA ILE A 30 4.13 3.98 3.56
C ILE A 30 4.66 4.06 2.12
N ALA A 31 3.78 4.15 1.13
CA ALA A 31 4.17 4.23 -0.27
C ALA A 31 3.10 4.85 -1.16
N GLN A 32 3.54 5.35 -2.30
CA GLN A 32 2.68 5.83 -3.38
C GLN A 32 3.12 5.13 -4.68
N LEU A 33 2.18 4.46 -5.34
CA LEU A 33 2.47 3.70 -6.57
C LEU A 33 1.63 4.25 -7.74
N PRO A 34 2.26 4.74 -8.83
CA PRO A 34 1.55 5.27 -9.98
C PRO A 34 1.18 4.15 -10.98
N TRP A 35 0.60 3.05 -10.48
CA TRP A 35 0.30 1.87 -11.29
C TRP A 35 -1.21 1.74 -11.51
N LEU A 36 -1.62 1.51 -12.76
CA LEU A 36 -3.02 1.22 -13.10
C LEU A 36 -3.28 -0.27 -13.08
N GLY A 37 -4.31 -0.73 -12.39
CA GLY A 37 -4.80 -2.10 -12.55
C GLY A 37 -5.26 -2.72 -11.24
N THR A 38 -4.99 -4.02 -11.09
CA THR A 38 -5.38 -4.76 -9.88
C THR A 38 -4.20 -4.85 -8.92
N PHE A 39 -4.46 -4.56 -7.66
CA PHE A 39 -3.51 -4.70 -6.57
C PHE A 39 -3.97 -5.73 -5.55
N THR A 40 -3.05 -6.60 -5.17
CA THR A 40 -3.12 -7.44 -3.98
C THR A 40 -1.98 -7.06 -3.04
N PHE A 41 -2.23 -7.12 -1.75
CA PHE A 41 -1.21 -6.79 -0.75
C PHE A 41 -1.29 -7.76 0.42
N THR A 42 -0.12 -8.14 0.91
CA THR A 42 0.02 -9.02 2.06
C THR A 42 1.07 -8.43 3.00
N SER A 43 0.77 -8.43 4.29
CA SER A 43 1.75 -8.09 5.33
C SER A 43 2.30 -9.37 5.95
N GLN A 44 3.62 -9.51 5.98
CA GLN A 44 4.32 -10.65 6.59
C GLN A 44 5.70 -10.22 7.08
N ASP A 45 6.12 -10.68 8.27
CA ASP A 45 7.47 -10.49 8.82
C ASP A 45 8.00 -9.04 8.75
N SER A 46 7.18 -8.06 9.14
CA SER A 46 7.52 -6.63 9.02
C SER A 46 7.83 -6.18 7.58
N ARG A 47 7.18 -6.79 6.59
CA ARG A 47 7.21 -6.38 5.19
C ARG A 47 5.79 -6.25 4.67
N LEU A 48 5.60 -5.29 3.78
CA LEU A 48 4.43 -5.18 2.94
C LEU A 48 4.84 -5.60 1.53
N ILE A 49 4.21 -6.66 1.03
CA ILE A 49 4.38 -7.12 -0.35
C ILE A 49 3.17 -6.64 -1.12
N ILE A 50 3.38 -5.76 -2.09
CA ILE A 50 2.36 -5.24 -2.99
C ILE A 50 2.58 -5.88 -4.35
N GLN A 51 1.59 -6.63 -4.81
CA GLN A 51 1.59 -7.22 -6.14
C GLN A 51 0.58 -6.45 -7.00
N HIS A 52 1.02 -6.10 -8.19
CA HIS A 52 0.26 -5.38 -9.18
C HIS A 52 0.18 -6.22 -10.46
N LYS A 53 -1.00 -6.22 -11.10
CA LYS A 53 -1.21 -6.87 -12.39
C LYS A 53 -2.09 -6.01 -13.30
N ASN A 54 -1.66 -5.86 -14.54
CA ASN A 54 -2.45 -5.27 -15.62
C ASN A 54 -2.33 -6.11 -16.91
N GLN A 55 -2.85 -5.61 -18.03
CA GLN A 55 -2.79 -6.28 -19.32
C GLN A 55 -1.36 -6.39 -19.89
N SER A 56 -0.46 -5.49 -19.47
CA SER A 56 0.92 -5.40 -19.96
C SER A 56 1.91 -6.22 -19.13
N GLY A 57 1.52 -6.68 -17.94
CA GLY A 57 2.39 -7.48 -17.07
C GLY A 57 2.03 -7.42 -15.59
N ALA A 58 2.95 -7.89 -14.75
CA ALA A 58 2.84 -7.86 -13.30
C ALA A 58 4.10 -7.22 -12.69
N ASN A 59 3.90 -6.45 -11.62
CA ASN A 59 4.96 -5.84 -10.82
C ASN A 59 4.82 -6.25 -9.36
N THR A 60 5.94 -6.37 -8.67
CA THR A 60 5.96 -6.59 -7.22
C THR A 60 6.79 -5.50 -6.57
N GLN A 61 6.24 -4.83 -5.56
CA GLN A 61 6.96 -3.94 -4.67
C GLN A 61 7.01 -4.56 -3.28
N GLU A 62 8.22 -4.68 -2.73
CA GLU A 62 8.42 -5.00 -1.32
C GLU A 62 8.80 -3.74 -0.56
N ILE A 63 8.16 -3.53 0.59
CA ILE A 63 8.43 -2.39 1.47
C ILE A 63 8.72 -2.93 2.86
N SER A 64 9.85 -2.52 3.43
CA SER A 64 10.15 -2.77 4.84
C SER A 64 9.21 -1.95 5.71
N LEU A 65 8.52 -2.61 6.63
CA LEU A 65 7.73 -1.97 7.68
C LEU A 65 8.54 -1.75 8.97
N LYS A 66 9.82 -2.13 8.99
CA LYS A 66 10.69 -1.86 10.14
C LYS A 66 10.82 -0.34 10.35
N GLY A 67 10.46 0.12 11.55
CA GLY A 67 10.47 1.54 11.88
C GLY A 67 9.24 2.32 11.40
N VAL A 68 8.24 1.66 10.79
CA VAL A 68 6.92 2.26 10.58
C VAL A 68 6.24 2.32 11.95
N GLY A 69 6.16 3.54 12.48
CA GLY A 69 5.98 3.87 13.90
C GLY A 69 4.64 3.52 14.56
N CYS A 70 3.79 2.69 13.96
CA CYS A 70 2.65 2.14 14.72
C CYS A 70 3.12 1.16 15.81
N LEU A 71 4.36 0.66 15.70
CA LEU A 71 5.02 -0.22 16.64
C LEU A 71 6.07 0.60 17.43
N GLN A 72 5.63 1.41 18.40
CA GLN A 72 6.47 1.93 19.47
C GLN A 72 6.10 1.26 20.77
#